data_AF-A0A950RXK1-F1
#
_entry.id   AF-A0A950RXK1-F1
#
_cell.length_a   1.000
_cell.length_b   1.000
_cell.length_c   1.000
_cell.angle_alpha   90.00
_cell.angle_beta   90.00
_cell.angle_gamma   90.00
#
_symmetry.space_group_name_H-M   'P 1'
#
loop_
_entity.id
_entity.type
_entity.pdbx_description
1 polymer ?
#
loop_
_entity_poly.entity_id
_entity_poly.type
_entity_poly.pdbx_seq_one_letter_code
_entity_poly.pdbx_strand_id
1 'polypeptide(L)'
;AVGWFACVIIGAPVWVRWENEQRDLMGSKSVDPLDAVRMVAVSVAFGAILVVLGRVLANGVGVINRFNKRHVPDVLATPATVLLMVVVCWLGFRVGIALADSHYSSVNDITEEGVVVPASASVSGSSASLVTWDSLGRHGRTFVSSATSTQQLEMFHGGDAALKEPVRVYVGLHSAATAAERADLAVRDLERAGGFERKVLVVWIPTGSGWMVREAAIAIEQLYGGDTAIVAMQYSYLASLFTGILEPEQATEAGNALFSAVHARWSQLPPSQRPKLVLFGKSLGTAGVEVPFVDATATDSVANLVARTDGALIVGAPYDSPMLAQLTREREPGSPVWASRLQQRPNRPLRQSGSASTGAGSAVARATRRLPAASL
;
A
#
# COMPACT_ATOMS: atom_id res chain seq x y z
N ALA A 1 -32.37 18.43 15.00
CA ALA A 1 -31.81 19.79 14.86
C ALA A 1 -30.98 20.17 16.08
N VAL A 2 -31.56 20.17 17.29
CA VAL A 2 -30.88 20.54 18.55
C VAL A 2 -29.59 19.75 18.81
N GLY A 3 -29.63 18.41 18.66
CA GLY A 3 -28.43 17.58 18.85
C GLY A 3 -27.29 17.90 17.88
N TRP A 4 -27.60 18.27 16.63
CA TRP A 4 -26.58 18.62 15.64
C TRP A 4 -25.90 19.95 15.94
N PHE A 5 -26.68 20.96 16.35
CA PHE A 5 -26.12 22.23 16.82
C PHE A 5 -25.26 22.04 18.09
N ALA A 6 -25.70 21.20 19.03
CA ALA A 6 -24.90 20.86 20.20
C ALA A 6 -23.57 20.20 19.81
N CYS A 7 -23.57 19.26 18.86
CA CYS A 7 -22.34 18.65 18.36
C CYS A 7 -21.39 19.67 17.70
N VAL A 8 -21.90 20.64 16.94
CA VAL A 8 -21.06 21.67 16.31
C VAL A 8 -20.48 22.63 17.34
N ILE A 9 -21.32 23.13 18.26
CA ILE A 9 -20.90 24.11 19.27
C ILE A 9 -19.89 23.50 20.26
N ILE A 10 -20.09 22.24 20.67
CA ILE A 10 -19.19 21.56 21.61
C ILE A 10 -17.99 20.95 20.88
N GLY A 11 -18.20 20.40 19.68
CA GLY A 11 -17.15 19.73 18.92
C GLY A 11 -16.11 20.68 18.35
N ALA A 12 -16.51 21.89 17.92
CA ALA A 12 -15.58 22.87 17.36
C ALA A 12 -14.41 23.24 18.31
N PRO A 13 -14.64 23.66 19.58
CA PRO A 13 -13.54 24.00 20.48
C PRO A 13 -12.70 22.78 20.88
N VAL A 14 -13.33 21.61 21.02
CA VAL A 14 -12.61 20.35 21.30
C VAL A 14 -11.68 19.99 20.14
N TRP A 15 -12.18 20.09 18.90
CA TRP A 15 -11.40 19.83 17.71
C TRP A 15 -10.24 20.81 17.55
N VAL A 16 -10.47 22.13 17.69
CA VAL A 16 -9.39 23.14 17.60
C VAL A 16 -8.32 22.89 18.65
N ARG A 17 -8.72 22.57 19.89
CA ARG A 17 -7.78 22.26 20.97
C ARG A 17 -6.94 21.03 20.63
N TRP A 18 -7.59 19.94 20.24
CA TRP A 18 -6.91 18.70 19.89
C TRP A 18 -5.93 18.90 18.71
N GLU A 19 -6.34 19.64 17.69
CA GLU A 19 -5.50 19.96 16.54
C GLU A 19 -4.27 20.81 16.95
N ASN A 20 -4.46 21.81 17.81
CA ASN A 20 -3.34 22.60 18.33
C ASN A 20 -2.40 21.77 19.20
N GLU A 21 -2.90 20.85 20.03
CA GLU A 21 -2.07 19.91 20.79
C GLU A 21 -1.20 19.06 19.86
N GLN A 22 -1.73 18.56 18.72
CA GLN A 22 -0.93 17.85 17.72
C GLN A 22 0.10 18.75 17.03
N ARG A 23 -0.30 19.98 16.65
CA ARG A 23 0.59 20.91 15.95
C ARG A 23 1.74 21.37 16.83
N ASP A 24 1.48 21.60 18.11
CA ASP A 24 2.51 21.94 19.09
C ASP A 24 3.53 20.81 19.26
N LEU A 25 3.06 19.54 19.33
CA LEU A 25 3.93 18.37 19.36
C LEU A 25 4.80 18.23 18.08
N MET A 26 4.28 18.68 16.94
CA MET A 26 4.97 18.67 15.66
C MET A 26 5.78 19.96 15.39
N GLY A 27 5.91 20.88 16.36
CA GLY A 27 6.61 22.16 16.20
C GLY A 27 6.00 23.09 15.13
N SER A 28 4.73 22.87 14.80
CA SER A 28 3.98 23.63 13.80
C SER A 28 3.19 24.76 14.43
N LYS A 29 2.97 25.86 13.70
CA LYS A 29 2.16 26.99 14.18
C LYS A 29 0.73 26.54 14.49
N SER A 30 0.14 26.99 15.59
CA SER A 30 -1.27 26.73 15.93
C SER A 30 -2.23 27.19 14.82
N VAL A 31 -3.43 26.62 14.81
CA VAL A 31 -4.51 26.93 13.86
C VAL A 31 -4.92 28.40 14.00
N ASP A 32 -4.98 29.11 12.88
CA ASP A 32 -5.49 30.49 12.84
C ASP A 32 -6.99 30.53 13.16
N PRO A 33 -7.48 31.51 13.96
CA PRO A 33 -8.90 31.62 14.28
C PRO A 33 -9.82 31.67 13.06
N LEU A 34 -9.40 32.30 11.96
CA LEU A 34 -10.17 32.35 10.72
C LEU A 34 -10.23 30.98 10.05
N ASP A 35 -9.13 30.23 10.07
CA ASP A 35 -9.11 28.87 9.54
C ASP A 35 -9.99 27.94 10.38
N ALA A 36 -10.01 28.11 11.71
CA ALA A 36 -10.95 27.39 12.57
C ALA A 36 -12.41 27.67 12.18
N VAL A 37 -12.78 28.94 11.94
CA VAL A 37 -14.14 29.31 11.48
C VAL A 37 -14.45 28.68 10.11
N ARG A 38 -13.50 28.72 9.16
CA ARG A 38 -13.66 28.10 7.84
C ARG A 38 -13.87 26.59 7.95
N MET A 39 -13.09 25.90 8.77
CA MET A 39 -13.23 24.45 8.94
C MET A 39 -14.56 24.07 9.59
N VAL A 40 -15.04 24.84 10.56
CA VAL A 40 -16.38 24.64 11.14
C VAL A 40 -17.47 24.85 10.10
N ALA A 41 -17.38 25.92 9.29
CA ALA A 41 -18.34 26.19 8.23
C ALA A 41 -18.38 25.07 7.18
N VAL A 42 -17.22 24.58 6.73
CA VAL A 42 -17.12 23.44 5.81
C VAL A 42 -17.71 22.17 6.43
N SER A 43 -17.45 21.91 7.71
CA SER A 43 -18.00 20.74 8.43
C SER A 43 -19.53 20.80 8.54
N VAL A 44 -20.09 21.97 8.81
CA VAL A 44 -21.55 22.22 8.83
C VAL A 44 -22.14 21.99 7.43
N ALA A 45 -21.52 22.54 6.39
CA ALA A 45 -21.96 22.34 5.01
C ALA A 45 -21.93 20.84 4.62
N PHE A 46 -20.85 20.15 4.95
CA PHE A 46 -20.72 18.71 4.70
C PHE A 46 -21.76 17.89 5.46
N GLY A 47 -22.00 18.21 6.74
CA GLY A 47 -23.05 17.59 7.54
C GLY A 47 -24.45 17.81 6.95
N ALA A 48 -24.73 19.01 6.44
CA ALA A 48 -26.00 19.30 5.75
C ALA A 48 -26.16 18.45 4.47
N ILE A 49 -25.08 18.27 3.69
CA ILE A 49 -25.07 17.38 2.51
C ILE A 49 -25.41 15.94 2.91
N LEU A 50 -24.79 15.41 3.97
CA LEU A 50 -25.08 14.06 4.47
C LEU A 50 -26.55 13.90 4.92
N VAL A 51 -27.11 14.93 5.58
CA VAL A 51 -28.52 14.93 5.99
C VAL A 51 -29.45 14.95 4.77
N VAL A 52 -29.15 15.76 3.76
CA VAL A 52 -29.93 15.80 2.51
C VAL A 52 -29.86 14.43 1.82
N LEU A 53 -28.67 13.84 1.71
CA LEU A 53 -28.49 12.52 1.11
C LEU A 53 -29.28 11.45 1.87
N GLY A 54 -29.19 11.43 3.19
CA GLY A 54 -29.95 10.50 4.04
C GLY A 54 -31.46 10.66 3.88
N ARG A 55 -31.96 11.90 3.76
CA ARG A 55 -33.39 12.19 3.50
C ARG A 55 -33.81 11.74 2.11
N VAL A 56 -32.99 11.95 1.09
CA VAL A 56 -33.26 11.47 -0.28
C VAL A 56 -33.37 9.94 -0.29
N LEU A 57 -32.46 9.24 0.36
CA LEU A 57 -32.51 7.79 0.50
C LEU A 57 -33.76 7.32 1.24
N ALA A 58 -34.08 7.91 2.40
CA ALA A 58 -35.27 7.55 3.18
C ALA A 58 -36.57 7.79 2.38
N ASN A 59 -36.66 8.92 1.68
CA ASN A 59 -37.78 9.21 0.80
C ASN A 59 -37.85 8.22 -0.38
N GLY A 60 -36.70 7.85 -0.95
CA GLY A 60 -36.59 6.84 -1.99
C GLY A 60 -37.12 5.48 -1.55
N VAL A 61 -36.73 5.02 -0.35
CA VAL A 61 -37.30 3.81 0.28
C VAL A 61 -38.82 3.93 0.37
N GLY A 62 -39.33 5.08 0.83
CA GLY A 62 -40.77 5.32 0.95
C GLY A 62 -41.51 5.27 -0.40
N VAL A 63 -40.94 5.85 -1.45
CA VAL A 63 -41.49 5.83 -2.82
C VAL A 63 -41.54 4.41 -3.35
N ILE A 64 -40.43 3.67 -3.26
CA ILE A 64 -40.33 2.29 -3.75
C ILE A 64 -41.28 1.37 -2.97
N ASN A 65 -41.37 1.53 -1.64
CA ASN A 65 -42.28 0.73 -0.83
C ASN A 65 -43.74 0.96 -1.22
N ARG A 66 -44.15 2.21 -1.44
CA ARG A 66 -45.50 2.53 -1.91
C ARG A 66 -45.78 1.94 -3.29
N PHE A 67 -44.80 1.98 -4.19
CA PHE A 67 -44.91 1.36 -5.51
C PHE A 67 -45.06 -0.17 -5.41
N ASN A 68 -44.22 -0.83 -4.61
CA ASN A 68 -44.27 -2.27 -4.41
C ASN A 68 -45.58 -2.73 -3.78
N LYS A 69 -46.06 -2.06 -2.73
CA LYS A 69 -47.38 -2.36 -2.12
C LYS A 69 -48.55 -2.29 -3.10
N ARG A 70 -48.42 -1.55 -4.20
CA ARG A 70 -49.45 -1.47 -5.24
C ARG A 70 -49.42 -2.65 -6.23
N HIS A 71 -48.29 -3.34 -6.35
CA HIS A 71 -48.08 -4.36 -7.39
C HIS A 71 -47.81 -5.77 -6.82
N VAL A 72 -47.40 -5.88 -5.56
CA VAL A 72 -47.14 -7.17 -4.89
C VAL A 72 -47.88 -7.25 -3.55
N PRO A 73 -48.20 -8.47 -3.07
CA PRO A 73 -48.83 -8.67 -1.77
C PRO A 73 -48.03 -8.01 -0.63
N ASP A 74 -48.73 -7.50 0.38
CA ASP A 74 -48.12 -6.75 1.51
C ASP A 74 -46.99 -7.50 2.22
N VAL A 75 -47.11 -8.83 2.31
CA VAL A 75 -46.08 -9.71 2.92
C VAL A 75 -44.76 -9.66 2.15
N LEU A 76 -44.80 -9.45 0.84
CA LEU A 76 -43.64 -9.40 -0.05
C LEU A 76 -43.16 -7.99 -0.36
N ALA A 77 -43.99 -6.97 -0.15
CA ALA A 77 -43.66 -5.58 -0.48
C ALA A 77 -42.43 -5.04 0.27
N THR A 78 -42.31 -5.32 1.58
CA THR A 78 -41.16 -4.88 2.38
C THR A 78 -39.87 -5.61 1.99
N PRO A 79 -39.82 -6.96 1.91
CA PRO A 79 -38.65 -7.67 1.39
C PRO A 79 -38.24 -7.23 -0.03
N ALA A 80 -39.21 -7.05 -0.94
CA ALA A 80 -38.94 -6.59 -2.29
C ALA A 80 -38.35 -5.16 -2.32
N THR A 81 -38.82 -4.28 -1.43
CA THR A 81 -38.28 -2.92 -1.29
C THR A 81 -36.85 -2.94 -0.77
N VAL A 82 -36.55 -3.75 0.25
CA VAL A 82 -35.19 -3.90 0.78
C VAL A 82 -34.26 -4.42 -0.31
N LEU A 83 -34.66 -5.47 -1.01
CA LEU A 83 -33.87 -6.04 -2.10
C LEU A 83 -33.62 -5.01 -3.22
N LEU A 84 -34.66 -4.31 -3.67
CA LEU A 84 -34.52 -3.30 -4.72
C LEU A 84 -33.64 -2.13 -4.27
N MET A 85 -33.75 -1.71 -3.01
CA MET A 85 -32.88 -0.66 -2.46
C MET A 85 -31.42 -1.11 -2.40
N VAL A 86 -31.15 -2.35 -1.98
CA VAL A 86 -29.80 -2.92 -2.02
C VAL A 86 -29.25 -2.91 -3.44
N VAL A 87 -30.03 -3.34 -4.43
CA VAL A 87 -29.62 -3.35 -5.84
C VAL A 87 -29.38 -1.94 -6.37
N VAL A 88 -30.27 -0.99 -6.10
CA VAL A 88 -30.14 0.42 -6.54
C VAL A 88 -28.93 1.09 -5.89
N CYS A 89 -28.75 0.94 -4.58
CA CYS A 89 -27.59 1.47 -3.88
C CYS A 89 -26.29 0.83 -4.37
N TRP A 90 -26.28 -0.49 -4.60
CA TRP A 90 -25.13 -1.20 -5.14
C TRP A 90 -24.78 -0.72 -6.55
N LEU A 91 -25.76 -0.57 -7.44
CA LEU A 91 -25.53 -0.05 -8.79
C LEU A 91 -25.06 1.40 -8.75
N GLY A 92 -25.69 2.26 -7.95
CA GLY A 92 -25.28 3.65 -7.76
C GLY A 92 -23.85 3.77 -7.22
N PHE A 93 -23.47 2.90 -6.29
CA PHE A 93 -22.11 2.79 -5.77
C PHE A 93 -21.11 2.38 -6.87
N ARG A 94 -21.44 1.37 -7.69
CA ARG A 94 -20.59 0.94 -8.82
C ARG A 94 -20.40 2.04 -9.86
N VAL A 95 -21.47 2.78 -10.20
CA VAL A 95 -21.37 3.94 -11.09
C VAL A 95 -20.54 5.05 -10.46
N GLY A 96 -20.70 5.30 -9.16
CA GLY A 96 -19.89 6.27 -8.41
C GLY A 96 -18.40 5.96 -8.45
N ILE A 97 -18.02 4.69 -8.26
CA ILE A 97 -16.61 4.24 -8.40
C ILE A 97 -16.12 4.50 -9.83
N ALA A 98 -16.88 4.08 -10.85
CA ALA A 98 -16.45 4.27 -12.24
C ALA A 98 -16.25 5.75 -12.63
N LEU A 99 -17.12 6.64 -12.13
CA LEU A 99 -16.96 8.09 -12.31
C LEU A 99 -15.73 8.61 -11.57
N ALA A 100 -15.52 8.18 -10.32
CA ALA A 100 -14.32 8.52 -9.56
C ALA A 100 -13.06 8.08 -10.30
N ASP A 101 -12.99 6.81 -10.74
CA ASP A 101 -11.87 6.27 -11.49
C ASP A 101 -11.60 7.07 -12.76
N SER A 102 -12.63 7.45 -13.51
CA SER A 102 -12.47 8.28 -14.72
C SER A 102 -11.90 9.67 -14.43
N HIS A 103 -12.25 10.25 -13.29
CA HIS A 103 -11.70 11.53 -12.86
C HIS A 103 -10.26 11.37 -12.38
N TYR A 104 -9.99 10.38 -11.53
CA TYR A 104 -8.68 10.15 -10.96
C TYR A 104 -7.67 9.62 -11.99
N SER A 105 -8.10 8.91 -13.03
CA SER A 105 -7.24 8.53 -14.16
C SER A 105 -6.76 9.78 -14.91
N SER A 106 -7.62 10.77 -15.13
CA SER A 106 -7.19 12.04 -15.75
C SER A 106 -6.17 12.79 -14.89
N VAL A 107 -6.30 12.73 -13.56
CA VAL A 107 -5.31 13.30 -12.62
C VAL A 107 -4.01 12.49 -12.64
N ASN A 108 -4.10 11.17 -12.83
CA ASN A 108 -2.96 10.28 -12.98
C ASN A 108 -2.15 10.57 -14.25
N ASP A 109 -2.77 11.12 -15.29
CA ASP A 109 -2.06 11.45 -16.53
C ASP A 109 -1.29 12.77 -16.47
N ILE A 110 -1.48 13.56 -15.41
CA ILE A 110 -0.78 14.84 -15.20
C ILE A 110 0.68 14.60 -14.78
N THR A 111 1.60 15.30 -15.43
CA THR A 111 3.01 15.39 -15.00
C THR A 111 3.19 16.64 -14.13
N GLU A 112 3.79 16.49 -12.95
CA GLU A 112 4.06 17.62 -12.05
C GLU A 112 5.10 18.58 -12.62
N GLU A 113 5.02 19.85 -12.23
CA GLU A 113 5.98 20.86 -12.68
C GLU A 113 7.40 20.47 -12.26
N GLY A 114 8.35 20.55 -13.20
CA GLY A 114 9.75 20.15 -12.99
C GLY A 114 10.02 18.64 -13.12
N VAL A 115 8.98 17.80 -13.28
CA VAL A 115 9.14 16.37 -13.56
C VAL A 115 9.36 16.17 -15.05
N VAL A 116 10.56 15.70 -15.41
CA VAL A 116 10.98 15.47 -16.80
C VAL A 116 11.33 14.01 -17.03
N VAL A 117 11.27 13.59 -18.31
CA VAL A 117 11.65 12.25 -18.73
C VAL A 117 13.09 11.95 -18.30
N PRO A 118 13.36 10.83 -17.60
CA PRO A 118 14.70 10.49 -17.15
C PRO A 118 15.59 10.12 -18.34
N ALA A 119 16.81 10.66 -18.35
CA ALA A 119 17.83 10.30 -19.34
C ALA A 119 18.55 8.98 -18.98
N SER A 120 18.61 8.61 -17.70
CA SER A 120 19.33 7.42 -17.26
C SER A 120 18.60 6.14 -17.67
N ALA A 121 19.37 5.21 -18.24
CA ALA A 121 18.88 3.88 -18.58
C ALA A 121 18.57 3.01 -17.35
N SER A 122 19.02 3.36 -16.14
CA SER A 122 18.74 2.59 -14.92
C SER A 122 17.31 2.79 -14.39
N VAL A 123 16.52 3.63 -15.06
CA VAL A 123 15.24 4.12 -14.56
C VAL A 123 14.12 3.89 -15.59
N SER A 124 12.93 3.49 -15.12
CA SER A 124 11.74 3.33 -15.98
C SER A 124 11.30 4.64 -16.62
N GLY A 125 10.69 4.57 -17.81
CA GLY A 125 10.27 5.74 -18.58
C GLY A 125 11.38 6.42 -19.39
N SER A 126 12.64 5.99 -19.24
CA SER A 126 13.73 6.39 -20.15
C SER A 126 13.55 5.75 -21.53
N SER A 127 14.29 6.23 -22.53
CA SER A 127 14.26 5.64 -23.89
C SER A 127 14.72 4.19 -23.95
N ALA A 128 15.45 3.72 -22.92
CA ALA A 128 15.86 2.33 -22.79
C ALA A 128 14.80 1.46 -22.11
N SER A 129 13.84 2.04 -21.39
CA SER A 129 12.86 1.30 -20.59
C SER A 129 11.83 0.57 -21.44
N LEU A 130 11.37 -0.58 -20.96
CA LEU A 130 10.21 -1.29 -21.50
C LEU A 130 8.89 -0.62 -21.10
N VAL A 131 8.92 0.22 -20.06
CA VAL A 131 7.77 0.99 -19.57
C VAL A 131 7.86 2.40 -20.14
N THR A 132 6.84 2.81 -20.89
CA THR A 132 6.81 4.16 -21.48
C THR A 132 6.63 5.22 -20.41
N TRP A 133 7.20 6.40 -20.62
CA TRP A 133 7.01 7.56 -19.72
C TRP A 133 5.54 7.86 -19.44
N ASP A 134 4.71 7.81 -20.47
CA ASP A 134 3.29 8.14 -20.36
C ASP A 134 2.51 7.09 -19.56
N SER A 135 2.92 5.82 -19.60
CA SER A 135 2.22 4.74 -18.88
C SER A 135 2.53 4.65 -17.39
N LEU A 136 3.52 5.41 -16.88
CA LEU A 136 3.93 5.41 -15.47
C LEU A 136 2.89 6.00 -14.52
N GLY A 137 2.02 6.88 -15.03
CA GLY A 137 1.16 7.71 -14.19
C GLY A 137 1.92 8.76 -13.37
N ARG A 138 1.18 9.66 -12.74
CA ARG A 138 1.69 10.86 -12.08
C ARG A 138 2.75 10.54 -11.03
N HIS A 139 2.43 9.66 -10.09
CA HIS A 139 3.36 9.30 -9.01
C HIS A 139 4.53 8.46 -9.50
N GLY A 140 4.33 7.62 -10.52
CA GLY A 140 5.41 6.89 -11.17
C GLY A 140 6.43 7.83 -11.80
N ARG A 141 5.96 8.83 -12.57
CA ARG A 141 6.81 9.87 -13.18
C ARG A 141 7.62 10.65 -12.13
N THR A 142 6.97 11.13 -11.07
CA THR A 142 7.66 11.84 -9.97
C THR A 142 8.68 10.94 -9.25
N PHE A 143 8.36 9.66 -9.04
CA PHE A 143 9.26 8.71 -8.39
C PHE A 143 10.50 8.43 -9.24
N VAL A 144 10.34 8.17 -10.53
CA VAL A 144 11.46 7.83 -11.40
C VAL A 144 12.34 9.05 -11.70
N SER A 145 11.75 10.24 -11.87
CA SER A 145 12.50 11.47 -12.14
C SER A 145 13.32 11.97 -10.96
N SER A 146 13.04 11.47 -9.75
CA SER A 146 13.70 11.89 -8.51
C SER A 146 14.73 10.87 -7.99
N ALA A 147 15.24 9.99 -8.87
CA ALA A 147 16.36 9.10 -8.57
C ALA A 147 17.55 9.89 -8.02
N THR A 148 18.18 9.41 -6.95
CA THR A 148 19.36 10.10 -6.40
C THR A 148 20.47 10.07 -7.44
N SER A 149 20.88 11.25 -7.89
CA SER A 149 21.94 11.40 -8.89
C SER A 149 23.30 11.01 -8.33
N THR A 150 24.22 10.60 -9.20
CA THR A 150 25.62 10.33 -8.83
C THR A 150 26.25 11.54 -8.11
N GLN A 151 25.98 12.77 -8.57
CA GLN A 151 26.45 13.98 -7.90
C GLN A 151 25.93 14.11 -6.46
N GLN A 152 24.66 13.76 -6.20
CA GLN A 152 24.10 13.76 -4.85
C GLN A 152 24.70 12.66 -3.95
N LEU A 153 25.05 11.52 -4.54
CA LEU A 153 25.76 10.46 -3.83
C LEU A 153 27.21 10.88 -3.52
N GLU A 154 27.91 11.51 -4.48
CA GLU A 154 29.27 12.05 -4.29
C GLU A 154 29.31 13.13 -3.22
N MET A 155 28.32 14.02 -3.17
CA MET A 155 28.23 15.05 -2.12
C MET A 155 28.09 14.44 -0.73
N PHE A 156 27.46 13.27 -0.59
CA PHE A 156 27.26 12.60 0.70
C PHE A 156 28.44 11.70 1.09
N HIS A 157 28.99 10.94 0.14
CA HIS A 157 30.04 9.93 0.39
C HIS A 157 31.47 10.42 0.12
N GLY A 158 31.64 11.53 -0.60
CA GLY A 158 32.93 11.98 -1.13
C GLY A 158 33.24 11.41 -2.52
N GLY A 159 34.10 12.10 -3.27
CA GLY A 159 34.39 11.80 -4.69
C GLY A 159 35.13 10.48 -4.96
N ASP A 160 35.77 9.90 -3.94
CA ASP A 160 36.50 8.62 -4.09
C ASP A 160 35.62 7.39 -3.81
N ALA A 161 34.35 7.59 -3.47
CA ALA A 161 33.44 6.51 -3.15
C ALA A 161 33.08 5.67 -4.39
N ALA A 162 32.96 4.36 -4.21
CA ALA A 162 32.47 3.47 -5.26
C ALA A 162 30.94 3.61 -5.38
N LEU A 163 30.51 4.50 -6.28
CA LEU A 163 29.10 4.85 -6.48
C LEU A 163 28.52 4.18 -7.73
N LYS A 164 27.21 3.95 -7.71
CA LYS A 164 26.45 3.52 -8.89
C LYS A 164 25.20 4.38 -9.05
N GLU A 165 24.71 4.51 -10.28
CA GLU A 165 23.38 5.06 -10.49
C GLU A 165 22.32 4.10 -9.93
N PRO A 166 21.39 4.58 -9.06
CA PRO A 166 20.30 3.75 -8.55
C PRO A 166 19.39 3.20 -9.65
N VAL A 167 18.85 2.01 -9.44
CA VAL A 167 17.79 1.45 -10.29
C VAL A 167 16.43 1.76 -9.68
N ARG A 168 15.56 2.42 -10.45
CA ARG A 168 14.16 2.66 -10.08
C ARG A 168 13.24 2.14 -11.17
N VAL A 169 12.54 1.05 -10.87
CA VAL A 169 11.52 0.48 -11.73
C VAL A 169 10.14 0.76 -11.17
N TYR A 170 9.27 1.29 -12.02
CA TYR A 170 7.89 1.57 -11.68
C TYR A 170 7.00 1.20 -12.84
N VAL A 171 5.90 0.48 -12.57
CA VAL A 171 4.90 0.12 -13.58
C VAL A 171 3.56 0.73 -13.21
N GLY A 172 3.08 1.68 -14.03
CA GLY A 172 1.78 2.32 -13.85
C GLY A 172 0.63 1.47 -14.42
N LEU A 173 -0.60 1.83 -14.06
CA LEU A 173 -1.81 1.10 -14.47
C LEU A 173 -2.00 1.01 -15.98
N HIS A 174 -1.56 2.01 -16.74
CA HIS A 174 -1.65 2.02 -18.20
C HIS A 174 -0.62 1.11 -18.90
N SER A 175 0.31 0.52 -18.16
CA SER A 175 1.42 -0.24 -18.76
C SER A 175 1.02 -1.67 -19.15
N ALA A 176 0.03 -2.26 -18.46
CA ALA A 176 -0.58 -3.54 -18.82
C ALA A 176 -1.92 -3.71 -18.09
N ALA A 177 -2.79 -4.59 -18.60
CA ALA A 177 -4.17 -4.71 -18.14
C ALA A 177 -4.29 -5.35 -16.74
N THR A 178 -3.53 -6.41 -16.48
CA THR A 178 -3.64 -7.17 -15.23
C THR A 178 -2.46 -6.94 -14.28
N ALA A 179 -2.66 -7.19 -12.98
CA ALA A 179 -1.57 -7.10 -12.00
C ALA A 179 -0.42 -8.08 -12.31
N ALA A 180 -0.74 -9.27 -12.82
CA ALA A 180 0.25 -10.27 -13.23
C ALA A 180 1.11 -9.79 -14.41
N GLU A 181 0.49 -9.23 -15.46
CA GLU A 181 1.23 -8.68 -16.61
C GLU A 181 2.07 -7.46 -16.22
N ARG A 182 1.55 -6.59 -15.33
CA ARG A 182 2.33 -5.47 -14.79
C ARG A 182 3.54 -5.95 -13.98
N ALA A 183 3.38 -7.00 -13.18
CA ALA A 183 4.47 -7.61 -12.43
C ALA A 183 5.54 -8.24 -13.33
N ASP A 184 5.13 -8.95 -14.40
CA ASP A 184 6.07 -9.50 -15.40
C ASP A 184 6.84 -8.38 -16.10
N LEU A 185 6.15 -7.32 -16.53
CA LEU A 185 6.78 -6.15 -17.13
C LEU A 185 7.76 -5.48 -16.16
N ALA A 186 7.41 -5.38 -14.86
CA ALA A 186 8.29 -4.84 -13.83
C ALA A 186 9.57 -5.67 -13.69
N VAL A 187 9.47 -7.00 -13.65
CA VAL A 187 10.63 -7.90 -13.56
C VAL A 187 11.52 -7.77 -14.79
N ARG A 188 10.95 -7.70 -15.98
CA ARG A 188 11.70 -7.54 -17.23
C ARG A 188 12.41 -6.19 -17.31
N ASP A 189 11.74 -5.10 -16.94
CA ASP A 189 12.37 -3.77 -16.93
C ASP A 189 13.44 -3.66 -15.82
N LEU A 190 13.24 -4.36 -14.70
CA LEU A 190 14.21 -4.49 -13.60
C LEU A 190 15.47 -5.26 -14.02
N GLU A 191 15.31 -6.38 -14.72
CA GLU A 191 16.43 -7.14 -15.27
C GLU A 191 17.20 -6.31 -16.31
N ARG A 192 16.49 -5.64 -17.22
CA ARG A 192 17.10 -4.72 -18.19
C ARG A 192 17.91 -3.61 -17.52
N ALA A 193 17.40 -3.02 -16.44
CA ALA A 193 18.06 -1.94 -15.72
C ALA A 193 19.25 -2.40 -14.86
N GLY A 194 19.52 -3.71 -14.81
CA GLY A 194 20.58 -4.28 -13.98
C GLY A 194 20.22 -4.28 -12.49
N GLY A 195 18.94 -4.53 -12.18
CA GLY A 195 18.42 -4.50 -10.81
C GLY A 195 18.76 -5.74 -9.97
N PHE A 196 18.97 -6.89 -10.61
CA PHE A 196 19.32 -8.14 -9.93
C PHE A 196 20.83 -8.23 -9.60
N GLU A 197 21.64 -7.33 -10.15
CA GLU A 197 23.08 -7.22 -9.94
C GLU A 197 23.44 -6.23 -8.82
N ARG A 198 22.43 -5.65 -8.16
CA ARG A 198 22.61 -4.67 -7.08
C ARG A 198 22.91 -5.35 -5.73
N LYS A 199 23.37 -4.57 -4.75
CA LYS A 199 23.56 -5.10 -3.39
C LYS A 199 22.24 -5.30 -2.65
N VAL A 200 21.24 -4.47 -2.94
CA VAL A 200 19.91 -4.54 -2.33
C VAL A 200 18.83 -4.30 -3.37
N LEU A 201 17.80 -5.14 -3.36
CA LEU A 201 16.59 -5.05 -4.17
C LEU A 201 15.39 -4.87 -3.23
N VAL A 202 14.70 -3.75 -3.38
CA VAL A 202 13.50 -3.39 -2.62
C VAL A 202 12.26 -3.69 -3.46
N VAL A 203 11.43 -4.63 -3.02
CA VAL A 203 10.07 -4.78 -3.51
C VAL A 203 9.17 -3.84 -2.72
N TRP A 204 8.65 -2.82 -3.39
CA TRP A 204 7.93 -1.72 -2.75
C TRP A 204 6.47 -1.72 -3.19
N ILE A 205 5.55 -1.81 -2.23
CA ILE A 205 4.11 -1.65 -2.50
C ILE A 205 3.68 -0.20 -2.19
N PRO A 206 3.24 0.58 -3.20
CA PRO A 206 2.92 1.99 -3.02
C PRO A 206 1.67 2.21 -2.16
N THR A 207 1.44 3.47 -1.77
CA THR A 207 0.23 3.87 -1.06
C THR A 207 -0.85 4.36 -2.03
N GLY A 208 -2.04 3.76 -2.01
CA GLY A 208 -3.23 4.20 -2.75
C GLY A 208 -2.97 4.36 -4.25
N SER A 209 -3.01 5.61 -4.72
CA SER A 209 -2.87 6.03 -6.11
C SER A 209 -1.52 5.70 -6.76
N GLY A 210 -0.63 4.98 -6.08
CA GLY A 210 0.73 4.72 -6.53
C GLY A 210 1.80 5.60 -5.89
N TRP A 211 1.45 6.34 -4.83
CA TRP A 211 2.36 7.28 -4.18
C TRP A 211 3.53 6.55 -3.49
N MET A 212 4.72 7.12 -3.65
CA MET A 212 6.01 6.61 -3.14
C MET A 212 6.60 7.60 -2.13
N VAL A 213 7.28 7.08 -1.10
CA VAL A 213 7.94 7.89 -0.07
C VAL A 213 9.32 8.29 -0.56
N ARG A 214 9.47 9.51 -1.09
CA ARG A 214 10.73 9.98 -1.67
C ARG A 214 11.91 9.84 -0.70
N GLU A 215 11.71 10.20 0.57
CA GLU A 215 12.75 10.22 1.60
C GLU A 215 13.27 8.81 1.92
N ALA A 216 12.40 7.80 1.89
CA ALA A 216 12.82 6.41 2.11
C ALA A 216 13.61 5.85 0.92
N ALA A 217 13.27 6.25 -0.31
CA ALA A 217 14.05 5.90 -1.50
C ALA A 217 15.45 6.55 -1.46
N ILE A 218 15.52 7.85 -1.15
CA ILE A 218 16.81 8.54 -0.98
C ILE A 218 17.64 7.91 0.14
N ALA A 219 17.03 7.57 1.28
CA ALA A 219 17.75 6.99 2.41
C ALA A 219 18.43 5.66 2.06
N ILE A 220 17.73 4.74 1.38
CA ILE A 220 18.32 3.45 1.00
C ILE A 220 19.39 3.61 -0.09
N GLU A 221 19.17 4.51 -1.05
CA GLU A 221 20.14 4.84 -2.10
C GLU A 221 21.42 5.41 -1.49
N GLN A 222 21.31 6.34 -0.55
CA GLN A 222 22.45 6.88 0.19
C GLN A 222 23.14 5.80 1.04
N LEU A 223 22.39 4.96 1.76
CA LEU A 223 22.96 3.91 2.61
C LEU A 223 23.84 2.91 1.84
N TYR A 224 23.53 2.68 0.56
CA TYR A 224 24.23 1.70 -0.29
C TYR A 224 25.07 2.34 -1.42
N GLY A 225 25.30 3.66 -1.41
CA GLY A 225 26.07 4.36 -2.44
C GLY A 225 25.47 4.21 -3.85
N GLY A 226 24.14 4.12 -3.93
CA GLY A 226 23.37 3.90 -5.15
C GLY A 226 23.43 2.47 -5.70
N ASP A 227 24.08 1.53 -5.02
CA ASP A 227 24.06 0.10 -5.36
C ASP A 227 22.74 -0.58 -4.92
N THR A 228 21.64 0.01 -5.39
CA THR A 228 20.26 -0.32 -5.00
C THR A 228 19.39 -0.50 -6.23
N ALA A 229 18.40 -1.36 -6.10
CA ALA A 229 17.25 -1.42 -7.00
C ALA A 229 15.96 -1.29 -6.19
N ILE A 230 15.02 -0.49 -6.68
CA ILE A 230 13.67 -0.38 -6.14
C ILE A 230 12.70 -0.72 -7.27
N VAL A 231 11.80 -1.67 -7.02
CA VAL A 231 10.73 -2.05 -7.94
C VAL A 231 9.37 -1.86 -7.28
N ALA A 232 8.47 -1.17 -7.98
CA ALA A 232 7.11 -0.91 -7.52
C ALA A 232 6.11 -0.99 -8.69
N MET A 233 4.83 -1.17 -8.36
CA MET A 233 3.77 -1.04 -9.35
C MET A 233 2.50 -0.42 -8.74
N GLN A 234 1.84 0.39 -9.55
CA GLN A 234 0.57 1.02 -9.23
C GLN A 234 -0.57 0.00 -9.26
N TYR A 235 -1.54 0.14 -8.35
CA TYR A 235 -2.71 -0.74 -8.27
C TYR A 235 -4.05 0.00 -8.22
N SER A 236 -4.06 1.33 -8.07
CA SER A 236 -5.30 2.12 -8.07
C SER A 236 -5.04 3.53 -8.58
N TYR A 237 -6.08 4.17 -9.13
CA TYR A 237 -6.10 5.61 -9.41
C TYR A 237 -6.52 6.42 -8.17
N LEU A 238 -7.24 5.78 -7.25
CA LEU A 238 -7.87 6.43 -6.12
C LEU A 238 -6.84 6.80 -5.05
N ALA A 239 -7.05 7.93 -4.38
CA ALA A 239 -6.29 8.26 -3.19
C ALA A 239 -6.53 7.23 -2.08
N SER A 240 -5.56 7.03 -1.20
CA SER A 240 -5.53 5.93 -0.23
C SER A 240 -6.84 5.74 0.54
N LEU A 241 -7.42 6.80 1.11
CA LEU A 241 -8.69 6.71 1.84
C LEU A 241 -9.79 6.01 1.02
N PHE A 242 -9.88 6.32 -0.27
CA PHE A 242 -10.88 5.75 -1.16
C PHE A 242 -10.51 4.33 -1.57
N THR A 243 -9.24 4.04 -1.85
CA THR A 243 -8.80 2.68 -2.19
C THR A 243 -9.07 1.70 -1.05
N GLY A 244 -8.83 2.07 0.21
CA GLY A 244 -9.10 1.20 1.36
C GLY A 244 -10.58 0.86 1.55
N ILE A 245 -11.49 1.73 1.10
CA ILE A 245 -12.95 1.52 1.22
C ILE A 245 -13.53 0.86 -0.03
N LEU A 246 -13.08 1.27 -1.21
CA LEU A 246 -13.69 0.94 -2.50
C LEU A 246 -12.99 -0.24 -3.20
N GLU A 247 -11.70 -0.46 -2.90
CA GLU A 247 -10.82 -1.38 -3.60
C GLU A 247 -9.83 -2.12 -2.66
N PRO A 248 -10.31 -2.72 -1.55
CA PRO A 248 -9.43 -3.27 -0.52
C PRO A 248 -8.54 -4.42 -1.02
N GLU A 249 -8.94 -5.12 -2.08
CA GLU A 249 -8.22 -6.26 -2.64
C GLU A 249 -7.10 -5.86 -3.61
N GLN A 250 -7.13 -4.67 -4.21
CA GLN A 250 -6.17 -4.32 -5.27
C GLN A 250 -4.73 -4.22 -4.75
N ALA A 251 -4.54 -3.72 -3.52
CA ALA A 251 -3.22 -3.67 -2.89
C ALA A 251 -2.64 -5.08 -2.62
N THR A 252 -3.51 -6.04 -2.28
CA THR A 252 -3.10 -7.41 -1.92
C THR A 252 -2.81 -8.24 -3.16
N GLU A 253 -3.63 -8.11 -4.21
CA GLU A 253 -3.38 -8.71 -5.52
C GLU A 253 -2.06 -8.20 -6.09
N ALA A 254 -1.84 -6.88 -6.06
CA ALA A 254 -0.61 -6.28 -6.52
C ALA A 254 0.61 -6.75 -5.70
N GLY A 255 0.49 -6.74 -4.37
CA GLY A 255 1.52 -7.25 -3.48
C GLY A 255 1.97 -8.67 -3.81
N ASN A 256 1.00 -9.58 -3.97
CA ASN A 256 1.23 -10.97 -4.34
C ASN A 256 1.87 -11.12 -5.72
N ALA A 257 1.34 -10.42 -6.73
CA ALA A 257 1.82 -10.55 -8.09
C ALA A 257 3.26 -10.04 -8.22
N LEU A 258 3.55 -8.85 -7.68
CA LEU A 258 4.89 -8.27 -7.75
C LEU A 258 5.92 -9.08 -6.96
N PHE A 259 5.62 -9.40 -5.70
CA PHE A 259 6.54 -10.19 -4.89
C PHE A 259 6.80 -11.57 -5.50
N SER A 260 5.76 -12.28 -5.95
CA SER A 260 5.93 -13.61 -6.54
C SER A 260 6.78 -13.57 -7.80
N ALA A 261 6.55 -12.60 -8.70
CA ALA A 261 7.32 -12.46 -9.93
C ALA A 261 8.79 -12.14 -9.64
N VAL A 262 9.06 -11.17 -8.75
CA VAL A 262 10.43 -10.80 -8.37
C VAL A 262 11.14 -11.95 -7.66
N HIS A 263 10.50 -12.59 -6.68
CA HIS A 263 11.07 -13.71 -5.95
C HIS A 263 11.33 -14.91 -6.87
N ALA A 264 10.45 -15.18 -7.84
CA ALA A 264 10.67 -16.24 -8.83
C ALA A 264 11.98 -16.03 -9.60
N ARG A 265 12.21 -14.82 -10.14
CA ARG A 265 13.47 -14.50 -10.84
C ARG A 265 14.69 -14.46 -9.91
N TRP A 266 14.54 -13.86 -8.73
CA TRP A 266 15.59 -13.74 -7.71
C TRP A 266 16.08 -15.12 -7.24
N SER A 267 15.17 -16.06 -7.02
CA SER A 267 15.49 -17.41 -6.54
C SER A 267 16.24 -18.27 -7.57
N GLN A 268 16.19 -17.91 -8.86
CA GLN A 268 16.97 -18.55 -9.92
C GLN A 268 18.43 -18.12 -9.94
N LEU A 269 18.78 -17.00 -9.29
CA LEU A 269 20.17 -16.55 -9.19
C LEU A 269 20.98 -17.48 -8.28
N PRO A 270 22.28 -17.67 -8.56
CA PRO A 270 23.19 -18.34 -7.62
C PRO A 270 23.15 -17.64 -6.25
N PRO A 271 23.11 -18.38 -5.13
CA PRO A 271 22.99 -17.77 -3.80
C PRO A 271 24.03 -16.67 -3.49
N SER A 272 25.24 -16.78 -4.02
CA SER A 272 26.31 -15.79 -3.85
C SER A 272 26.15 -14.51 -4.67
N GLN A 273 25.23 -14.49 -5.64
CA GLN A 273 24.97 -13.36 -6.54
C GLN A 273 23.63 -12.69 -6.26
N ARG A 274 22.86 -13.17 -5.28
CA ARG A 274 21.54 -12.61 -4.96
C ARG A 274 21.70 -11.24 -4.28
N PRO A 275 20.98 -10.19 -4.76
CA PRO A 275 20.83 -8.97 -3.99
C PRO A 275 20.10 -9.30 -2.68
N LYS A 276 20.35 -8.53 -1.62
CA LYS A 276 19.46 -8.60 -0.45
C LYS A 276 18.04 -8.25 -0.89
N LEU A 277 17.09 -9.14 -0.67
CA LEU A 277 15.69 -8.93 -1.04
C LEU A 277 14.93 -8.37 0.17
N VAL A 278 14.56 -7.10 0.11
CA VAL A 278 13.84 -6.43 1.19
C VAL A 278 12.49 -5.90 0.72
N LEU A 279 11.53 -5.82 1.63
CA LEU A 279 10.19 -5.27 1.36
C LEU A 279 10.00 -3.91 2.02
N PHE A 280 9.25 -3.04 1.35
CA PHE A 280 8.81 -1.78 1.93
C PHE A 280 7.33 -1.51 1.65
N GLY A 281 6.61 -1.12 2.69
CA GLY A 281 5.20 -0.73 2.60
C GLY A 281 4.87 0.33 3.65
N LYS A 282 4.09 1.33 3.24
CA LYS A 282 3.57 2.38 4.13
C LYS A 282 2.06 2.47 4.01
N SER A 283 1.38 2.67 5.14
CA SER A 283 -0.08 2.84 5.19
C SER A 283 -0.78 1.70 4.43
N LEU A 284 -1.59 1.94 3.41
CA LEU A 284 -2.23 0.86 2.64
C LEU A 284 -1.26 -0.09 1.92
N GLY A 285 -0.03 0.35 1.64
CA GLY A 285 0.98 -0.53 1.05
C GLY A 285 1.42 -1.66 1.98
N THR A 286 1.16 -1.56 3.30
CA THR A 286 1.53 -2.62 4.26
C THR A 286 0.77 -3.91 4.02
N ALA A 287 -0.51 -3.82 3.66
CA ALA A 287 -1.32 -5.00 3.35
C ALA A 287 -0.70 -5.79 2.18
N GLY A 288 -0.31 -5.13 1.10
CA GLY A 288 0.35 -5.80 -0.03
C GLY A 288 1.73 -6.38 0.30
N VAL A 289 2.46 -5.78 1.25
CA VAL A 289 3.73 -6.35 1.75
C VAL A 289 3.48 -7.60 2.60
N GLU A 290 2.43 -7.61 3.42
CA GLU A 290 2.15 -8.69 4.37
C GLU A 290 1.55 -9.94 3.70
N VAL A 291 0.60 -9.74 2.78
CA VAL A 291 -0.24 -10.81 2.21
C VAL A 291 0.55 -12.00 1.64
N PRO A 292 1.69 -11.84 0.94
CA PRO A 292 2.42 -12.99 0.42
C PRO A 292 2.92 -13.97 1.49
N PHE A 293 2.91 -13.55 2.76
CA PHE A 293 3.46 -14.30 3.89
C PHE A 293 2.42 -14.78 4.88
N VAL A 294 1.21 -14.21 4.87
CA VAL A 294 0.13 -14.56 5.81
C VAL A 294 -0.19 -16.05 5.75
N ASP A 295 -0.13 -16.69 6.91
CA ASP A 295 -0.50 -18.09 7.12
C ASP A 295 -1.47 -18.20 8.32
N ALA A 296 -1.76 -19.42 8.78
CA ALA A 296 -2.72 -19.68 9.85
C ALA A 296 -2.37 -19.03 11.20
N THR A 297 -1.08 -18.78 11.47
CA THR A 297 -0.60 -18.20 12.73
C THR A 297 0.41 -17.08 12.49
N ALA A 298 0.54 -16.17 13.46
CA ALA A 298 1.54 -15.10 13.41
C ALA A 298 2.97 -15.65 13.25
N THR A 299 3.28 -16.75 13.95
CA THR A 299 4.59 -17.40 13.90
C THR A 299 4.88 -17.96 12.52
N ASP A 300 3.90 -18.61 11.89
CA ASP A 300 4.04 -19.15 10.54
C ASP A 300 4.18 -18.00 9.52
N SER A 301 3.40 -16.92 9.67
CA SER A 301 3.52 -15.73 8.83
C SER A 301 4.91 -15.07 8.90
N VAL A 302 5.45 -14.91 10.12
CA VAL A 302 6.81 -14.37 10.30
C VAL A 302 7.86 -15.34 9.76
N ALA A 303 7.70 -16.65 9.97
CA ALA A 303 8.62 -17.65 9.43
C ALA A 303 8.62 -17.61 7.88
N ASN A 304 7.45 -17.47 7.27
CA ASN A 304 7.28 -17.34 5.83
C ASN A 304 7.95 -16.08 5.26
N LEU A 305 7.89 -14.96 5.98
CA LEU A 305 8.57 -13.70 5.63
C LEU A 305 10.09 -13.86 5.71
N VAL A 306 10.60 -14.35 6.84
CA VAL A 306 12.05 -14.53 7.08
C VAL A 306 12.67 -15.59 6.16
N ALA A 307 11.90 -16.61 5.77
CA ALA A 307 12.40 -17.66 4.88
C ALA A 307 12.59 -17.21 3.42
N ARG A 308 11.92 -16.13 3.01
CA ARG A 308 11.86 -15.69 1.60
C ARG A 308 12.40 -14.28 1.37
N THR A 309 12.87 -13.60 2.41
CA THR A 309 13.36 -12.21 2.36
C THR A 309 14.50 -12.00 3.34
N ASP A 310 15.31 -10.98 3.10
CA ASP A 310 16.36 -10.53 4.02
C ASP A 310 15.85 -9.48 5.01
N GLY A 311 14.63 -8.97 4.84
CA GLY A 311 13.99 -8.04 5.75
C GLY A 311 12.75 -7.36 5.18
N ALA A 312 11.96 -6.73 6.05
CA ALA A 312 10.83 -5.90 5.66
C ALA A 312 10.72 -4.68 6.57
N LEU A 313 10.38 -3.54 6.00
CA LEU A 313 10.03 -2.32 6.73
C LEU A 313 8.58 -1.94 6.44
N ILE A 314 7.75 -2.09 7.47
CA ILE A 314 6.31 -1.86 7.43
C ILE A 314 6.01 -0.65 8.32
N VAL A 315 5.50 0.42 7.73
CA VAL A 315 5.32 1.71 8.42
C VAL A 315 3.86 2.15 8.44
N GLY A 316 3.32 2.39 9.63
CA GLY A 316 1.95 2.90 9.79
C GLY A 316 0.89 1.95 9.24
N ALA A 317 1.07 0.64 9.46
CA ALA A 317 0.11 -0.38 9.08
C ALA A 317 -1.27 -0.09 9.71
N PRO A 318 -2.34 0.00 8.90
CA PRO A 318 -3.71 0.08 9.39
C PRO A 318 -4.05 -1.10 10.32
N TYR A 319 -5.01 -0.89 11.22
CA TYR A 319 -5.38 -1.87 12.26
C TYR A 319 -5.86 -3.22 11.70
N ASP A 320 -6.36 -3.24 10.46
CA ASP A 320 -6.85 -4.39 9.72
C ASP A 320 -5.77 -5.08 8.87
N SER A 321 -4.52 -4.62 8.93
CA SER A 321 -3.39 -5.30 8.27
C SER A 321 -3.24 -6.73 8.85
N PRO A 322 -3.20 -7.76 7.99
CA PRO A 322 -3.40 -9.15 8.41
C PRO A 322 -2.32 -9.65 9.37
N MET A 323 -1.04 -9.39 9.09
CA MET A 323 0.06 -9.80 9.98
C MET A 323 0.08 -8.95 11.24
N LEU A 324 -0.17 -7.64 11.18
CA LEU A 324 -0.28 -6.80 12.39
C LEU A 324 -1.39 -7.31 13.33
N ALA A 325 -2.55 -7.66 12.77
CA ALA A 325 -3.66 -8.21 13.52
C ALA A 325 -3.32 -9.57 14.15
N GLN A 326 -2.61 -10.45 13.43
CA GLN A 326 -2.11 -11.72 13.95
C GLN A 326 -1.10 -11.51 15.08
N LEU A 327 -0.06 -10.70 14.85
CA LEU A 327 0.95 -10.36 15.83
C LEU A 327 0.32 -9.80 17.10
N THR A 328 -0.66 -8.92 16.96
CA THR A 328 -1.38 -8.35 18.10
C THR A 328 -2.20 -9.41 18.83
N ARG A 329 -2.99 -10.22 18.14
CA ARG A 329 -3.86 -11.23 18.80
C ARG A 329 -3.07 -12.37 19.45
N GLU A 330 -1.98 -12.80 18.83
CA GLU A 330 -1.24 -14.02 19.21
C GLU A 330 0.02 -13.74 20.03
N ARG A 331 0.26 -12.47 20.38
CA ARG A 331 1.35 -12.09 21.27
C ARG A 331 1.24 -12.79 22.64
N GLU A 332 2.39 -13.03 23.25
CA GLU A 332 2.54 -13.54 24.60
C GLU A 332 1.76 -12.64 25.57
N PRO A 333 0.94 -13.22 26.47
CA PRO A 333 0.25 -12.45 27.51
C PRO A 333 1.23 -11.56 28.28
N GLY A 334 0.89 -10.28 28.43
CA GLY A 334 1.75 -9.30 29.12
C GLY A 334 2.82 -8.65 28.23
N SER A 335 2.99 -9.08 26.98
CA SER A 335 3.82 -8.34 26.02
C SER A 335 3.07 -7.11 25.47
N PRO A 336 3.75 -5.95 25.37
CA PRO A 336 3.14 -4.75 24.81
C PRO A 336 2.97 -4.89 23.29
N VAL A 337 1.94 -4.23 22.73
CA VAL A 337 1.65 -4.30 21.28
C VAL A 337 2.82 -3.78 20.44
N TRP A 338 3.51 -2.73 20.90
CA TRP A 338 4.65 -2.11 20.21
C TRP A 338 5.95 -2.93 20.28
N ALA A 339 6.03 -3.92 21.16
CA ALA A 339 7.14 -4.89 21.23
C ALA A 339 6.58 -6.29 21.48
N SER A 340 5.69 -6.72 20.57
CA SER A 340 4.99 -8.00 20.66
C SER A 340 5.99 -9.15 20.63
N ARG A 341 5.92 -10.04 21.62
CA ARG A 341 6.67 -11.30 21.66
C ARG A 341 5.73 -12.42 21.28
N LEU A 342 6.12 -13.32 20.39
CA LEU A 342 5.30 -14.49 20.03
C LEU A 342 5.62 -15.67 20.94
N GLN A 343 4.58 -16.41 21.35
CA GLN A 343 4.78 -17.67 22.07
C GLN A 343 5.54 -18.66 21.19
N GLN A 344 6.70 -19.13 21.66
CA GLN A 344 7.39 -20.24 21.03
C GLN A 344 6.58 -21.52 21.21
N ARG A 345 5.91 -21.97 20.14
CA ARG A 345 5.31 -23.31 20.15
C ARG A 345 6.41 -24.36 19.99
N PRO A 346 6.33 -25.51 20.68
CA PRO A 346 7.26 -26.61 20.45
C PRO A 346 7.22 -27.02 18.98
N ASN A 347 8.41 -27.07 18.35
CA ASN A 347 8.65 -27.30 16.92
C ASN A 347 7.64 -28.26 16.28
N ARG A 348 6.73 -27.73 15.46
CA ARG A 348 5.99 -28.53 14.49
C ARG A 348 6.80 -28.52 13.18
N PRO A 349 7.14 -29.67 12.59
CA PRO A 349 7.82 -29.68 11.29
C PRO A 349 6.92 -29.01 10.25
N LEU A 350 7.49 -28.07 9.48
CA LEU A 350 6.86 -27.37 8.37
C LEU A 350 6.20 -28.38 7.43
N ARG A 351 4.90 -28.24 7.20
CA ARG A 351 4.16 -29.08 6.25
C ARG A 351 4.48 -28.57 4.85
N GLN A 352 5.38 -29.25 4.14
CA GLN A 352 5.54 -29.02 2.70
C GLN A 352 4.22 -29.35 2.01
N SER A 353 3.49 -28.33 1.55
CA SER A 353 2.42 -28.52 0.59
C SER A 353 3.04 -28.75 -0.79
N GLY A 354 3.43 -30.00 -1.07
CA GLY A 354 3.89 -30.45 -2.38
C GLY A 354 3.00 -31.57 -2.89
N SER A 355 2.36 -31.36 -4.04
CA SER A 355 1.68 -32.40 -4.79
C SER A 355 2.67 -33.42 -5.36
N ALA A 356 2.42 -34.69 -5.05
CA ALA A 356 2.75 -35.93 -5.77
C ALA A 356 4.22 -36.43 -5.92
N SER A 357 4.34 -37.72 -5.56
CA SER A 357 5.24 -38.78 -6.06
C SER A 357 6.70 -38.90 -5.55
N THR A 358 6.89 -40.00 -4.79
CA THR A 358 8.01 -40.96 -4.76
C THR A 358 9.46 -40.50 -4.56
N GLY A 359 10.07 -40.99 -3.45
CA GLY A 359 11.42 -41.57 -3.50
C GLY A 359 12.55 -40.88 -2.71
N ALA A 360 12.91 -41.50 -1.57
CA ALA A 360 14.25 -41.61 -0.97
C ALA A 360 15.06 -40.33 -0.58
N GLY A 361 14.93 -39.99 0.71
CA GLY A 361 15.98 -39.67 1.69
C GLY A 361 17.33 -39.03 1.28
N SER A 362 17.60 -37.86 1.84
CA SER A 362 18.88 -37.58 2.49
C SER A 362 18.71 -36.57 3.63
N ALA A 363 19.38 -36.85 4.75
CA ALA A 363 19.32 -36.08 5.98
C ALA A 363 20.28 -34.89 5.92
N VAL A 364 19.81 -33.69 6.25
CA VAL A 364 20.66 -32.53 6.51
C VAL A 364 20.45 -32.08 7.95
N ALA A 365 21.51 -32.24 8.75
CA ALA A 365 21.60 -31.82 10.13
C ALA A 365 21.45 -30.29 10.24
N ARG A 366 20.52 -29.83 11.07
CA ARG A 366 20.24 -28.41 11.31
C ARG A 366 21.06 -27.94 12.52
N ALA A 367 22.13 -27.20 12.27
CA ALA A 367 22.85 -26.47 13.32
C ALA A 367 22.02 -25.25 13.76
N THR A 368 21.48 -25.30 14.97
CA THR A 368 20.79 -24.17 15.61
C THR A 368 21.80 -23.13 16.09
N ARG A 369 21.94 -22.02 15.35
CA ARG A 369 22.55 -20.79 15.87
C ARG A 369 21.48 -20.00 16.64
N ARG A 370 21.69 -19.81 17.94
CA ARG A 370 20.92 -18.89 18.77
C ARG A 370 21.22 -17.45 18.32
N LEU A 371 20.17 -16.66 18.07
CA LEU A 371 20.26 -15.21 17.92
C LEU A 371 20.37 -14.56 19.31
N PRO A 372 21.28 -13.59 19.55
CA PRO A 372 21.25 -12.78 20.75
C PRO A 372 20.13 -11.74 20.67
N ALA A 373 19.49 -11.49 21.81
CA ALA A 373 18.52 -10.40 21.96
C ALA A 373 19.23 -9.05 21.77
N ALA A 374 18.83 -8.30 20.76
CA ALA A 374 19.16 -6.89 20.64
C ALA A 374 18.03 -6.09 21.29
N SER A 375 18.34 -5.50 22.44
CA SER A 375 17.60 -4.39 23.02
C SER A 375 17.86 -3.13 22.18
N LEU A 376 16.79 -2.51 21.68
CA LEU A 376 16.73 -1.09 21.35
C LEU A 376 15.71 -0.44 22.28
#